data_AF-A0A2N1MWR6-F1
#
_entry.id   AF-A0A2N1MWR6-F1
#
_cell.length_a   1.000
_cell.length_b   1.000
_cell.length_c   1.000
_cell.angle_alpha   90.00
_cell.angle_beta   90.00
_cell.angle_gamma   90.00
#
_symmetry.space_group_name_H-M   'P 1'
#
loop_
_entity.id
_entity.type
_entity.pdbx_description
1 polymer ?
#
loop_
_entity_poly.entity_id
_entity_poly.type
_entity_poly.pdbx_seq_one_letter_code
_entity_poly.pdbx_strand_id
1 'polypeptide(L)'
;MRKNIPLTLVDLLQPTIFEPITEEPHITDNAVITNMLESIGKGGQRRITDILNYIVPLYIERGILTPETSTLYIRISGDGRNVGRKVKHVMVTMTLLNDLNGLQKPDNNYTLVLYPGAESYESLKNALTPLISDLSILKEKGFDQIGGNHWPVELFFSSDWKFLSICLGIKAANAQHFCPWCNCTKDEINTTTKTINKSMDEIKDNYNQIDGHIKKPLFYMIPLQNWVCDELHIFLRITDRLWELMLSDLRRETTNEEIWKEKILLEMQRLKIAFQFWREKNSNNLSYTSLMGPEKLKILKEFNLIAIFQSTERAIQIQELWDQFNELYLLMQNKQTTGENFRYKAQTWLNAFLAPSKGHPNRSNFVRGMYRIQDVTPYIHVLVNHVAEFIEIHHEFGLTAFSCSAVEKKNHMQVCLYFRNTLKDGGHENSRKSAIVEMLEHENRQLYFALNEVPNFFEKPKKYRINLSNN
;
A
#
# COMPACT_ATOMS: atom_id res chain seq x y z
N MET A 1 -8.97 12.79 34.17
CA MET A 1 -9.53 11.89 33.15
C MET A 1 -9.08 12.37 31.78
N ARG A 2 -8.26 11.61 31.04
CA ARG A 2 -7.99 11.97 29.64
C ARG A 2 -9.29 11.81 28.84
N LYS A 3 -9.70 12.86 28.13
CA LYS A 3 -10.93 12.91 27.32
C LYS A 3 -10.82 11.91 26.16
N ASN A 4 -11.96 11.41 25.68
CA ASN A 4 -12.04 10.61 24.46
C ASN A 4 -11.40 11.37 23.29
N ILE A 5 -10.68 10.66 22.40
CA ILE A 5 -10.14 11.24 21.17
C ILE A 5 -11.31 11.85 20.37
N PRO A 6 -11.31 13.17 20.10
CA PRO A 6 -12.36 13.82 19.34
C PRO A 6 -12.52 13.20 17.94
N LEU A 7 -13.76 13.16 17.47
CA LEU A 7 -14.11 12.76 16.11
C LEU A 7 -14.80 13.93 15.41
N THR A 8 -14.35 14.24 14.20
CA THR A 8 -14.97 15.26 13.35
C THR A 8 -15.51 14.61 12.09
N LEU A 9 -16.66 15.07 11.62
CA LEU A 9 -17.27 14.56 10.40
C LEU A 9 -16.57 15.13 9.17
N VAL A 10 -16.54 14.34 8.09
CA VAL A 10 -15.89 14.70 6.83
C VAL A 10 -16.94 15.05 5.79
N ASP A 11 -16.92 16.29 5.30
CA ASP A 11 -17.65 16.69 4.09
C ASP A 11 -16.79 16.39 2.86
N LEU A 12 -17.39 15.76 1.85
CA LEU A 12 -16.70 15.40 0.59
C LEU A 12 -16.95 16.43 -0.51
N LEU A 13 -17.96 17.27 -0.37
CA LEU A 13 -18.34 18.31 -1.32
C LEU A 13 -17.65 19.63 -1.01
N GLN A 14 -17.37 19.89 0.26
CA GLN A 14 -16.66 21.08 0.72
C GLN A 14 -15.46 20.69 1.59
N PRO A 15 -14.39 21.50 1.62
CA PRO A 15 -13.29 21.27 2.55
C PRO A 15 -13.81 21.27 3.99
N THR A 16 -13.49 20.23 4.75
CA THR A 16 -13.80 20.19 6.19
C THR A 16 -13.08 21.35 6.89
N ILE A 17 -13.83 22.21 7.57
CA ILE A 17 -13.27 23.34 8.33
C ILE A 17 -12.82 22.82 9.69
N PHE A 18 -11.57 23.10 10.05
CA PHE A 18 -11.02 22.84 11.36
C PHE A 18 -10.38 24.12 11.90
N GLU A 19 -10.50 24.35 13.21
CA GLU A 19 -9.73 25.40 13.86
C GLU A 19 -8.23 25.06 13.77
N PRO A 20 -7.38 26.00 13.32
CA PRO A 20 -5.93 25.85 13.33
C PRO A 20 -5.44 25.46 14.72
N ILE A 21 -4.28 24.79 14.80
CA ILE A 21 -3.61 24.54 16.08
C ILE A 21 -3.19 25.91 16.65
N THR A 22 -4.01 26.46 17.55
CA THR A 22 -3.64 27.61 18.39
C THR A 22 -2.85 27.12 19.60
N GLU A 23 -1.91 27.95 20.08
CA GLU A 23 -1.07 27.65 21.25
C GLU A 23 -1.87 27.51 22.57
N GLU A 24 -3.19 27.77 22.55
CA GLU A 24 -4.08 27.54 23.69
C GLU A 24 -5.11 26.44 23.44
N PRO A 25 -5.27 25.49 24.38
CA PRO A 25 -6.26 24.42 24.29
C PRO A 25 -7.64 24.95 24.69
N HIS A 26 -8.50 25.26 23.71
CA HIS A 26 -9.88 25.56 24.01
C HIS A 26 -10.69 24.29 24.28
N ILE A 27 -11.13 24.20 25.53
CA ILE A 27 -11.98 23.15 26.07
C ILE A 27 -13.44 23.48 25.77
N THR A 28 -14.06 22.57 25.01
CA THR A 28 -15.50 22.24 24.91
C THR A 28 -16.48 23.37 24.59
N ASP A 29 -17.12 23.24 23.43
CA ASP A 29 -18.52 23.60 23.31
C ASP A 29 -19.32 22.42 22.71
N ASN A 30 -20.18 21.82 23.54
CA ASN A 30 -21.06 20.71 23.15
C ASN A 30 -22.25 21.18 22.29
N ALA A 31 -22.37 22.47 21.99
CA ALA A 31 -23.44 23.01 21.16
C ALA A 31 -23.20 22.85 19.64
N VAL A 32 -21.95 22.65 19.19
CA VAL A 32 -21.60 22.51 17.76
C VAL A 32 -21.90 21.10 17.22
N ILE A 33 -22.00 20.10 18.10
CA ILE A 33 -22.14 18.67 17.73
C ILE A 33 -23.54 18.36 17.18
N THR A 34 -24.58 19.11 17.57
CA THR A 34 -25.97 18.75 17.25
C THR A 34 -26.45 19.29 15.91
N ASN A 35 -25.88 20.39 15.40
CA ASN A 35 -26.29 21.00 14.13
C ASN A 35 -25.53 20.46 12.88
N MET A 36 -24.54 19.57 13.07
CA MET A 36 -23.79 18.92 11.98
C MET A 36 -24.42 17.59 11.48
N LEU A 37 -25.54 17.16 12.07
CA LEU A 37 -26.19 15.88 11.74
C LEU A 37 -27.03 15.91 10.45
N GLU A 38 -27.26 17.08 9.85
CA GLU A 38 -28.10 17.21 8.64
C GLU A 38 -27.33 17.54 7.35
N SER A 39 -26.01 17.72 7.40
CA SER A 39 -25.19 17.97 6.21
C SER A 39 -24.29 16.78 5.84
N ILE A 40 -24.52 16.30 4.62
CA ILE A 40 -23.84 15.23 3.86
C ILE A 40 -22.33 15.12 4.18
N GLY A 41 -21.97 14.05 4.89
CA GLY A 41 -20.59 13.67 5.16
C GLY A 41 -20.51 12.46 6.10
N LYS A 42 -20.81 11.24 5.63
CA LYS A 42 -20.79 10.02 6.45
C LYS A 42 -19.38 9.59 6.91
N GLY A 43 -18.34 10.34 6.55
CA GLY A 43 -16.96 10.08 6.94
C GLY A 43 -16.62 10.62 8.32
N GLY A 44 -15.51 10.16 8.89
CA GLY A 44 -14.99 10.65 10.15
C GLY A 44 -13.47 10.82 10.11
N GLN A 45 -12.99 11.75 10.91
CA GLN A 45 -11.58 12.11 11.04
C GLN A 45 -11.18 12.20 12.53
N ARG A 46 -9.94 11.80 12.81
CA ARG A 46 -9.22 12.00 14.07
C ARG A 46 -8.05 12.92 13.80
N ARG A 47 -7.86 13.96 14.63
CA ARG A 47 -6.65 14.80 14.51
C ARG A 47 -5.43 13.96 14.82
N ILE A 48 -4.36 14.17 14.05
CA ILE A 48 -3.11 13.44 14.25
C ILE A 48 -2.48 13.76 15.61
N THR A 49 -2.58 15.00 16.07
CA THR A 49 -2.07 15.44 17.38
C THR A 49 -2.77 14.75 18.55
N ASP A 50 -4.07 14.48 18.46
CA ASP A 50 -4.82 13.73 19.48
C ASP A 50 -4.35 12.27 19.54
N ILE A 51 -4.11 11.65 18.38
CA ILE A 51 -3.54 10.30 18.31
C ILE A 51 -2.13 10.28 18.90
N LEU A 52 -1.28 11.24 18.55
CA LEU A 52 0.09 11.35 19.07
C LEU A 52 0.12 11.51 20.59
N ASN A 53 -0.71 12.40 21.14
CA ASN A 53 -0.86 12.58 22.60
C ASN A 53 -1.26 11.29 23.32
N TYR A 54 -1.96 10.41 22.62
CA TYR A 54 -2.36 9.11 23.13
C TYR A 54 -1.24 8.07 23.09
N ILE A 55 -0.55 7.95 21.96
CA ILE A 55 0.40 6.87 21.70
C ILE A 55 1.82 7.16 22.18
N VAL A 56 2.26 8.44 22.18
CA VAL A 56 3.62 8.80 22.59
C VAL A 56 3.95 8.33 24.01
N PRO A 57 3.09 8.53 25.03
CA PRO A 57 3.34 7.99 26.37
C PRO A 57 3.57 6.47 26.40
N LEU A 58 2.79 5.71 25.63
CA LEU A 58 2.92 4.25 25.54
C LEU A 58 4.25 3.84 24.92
N TYR A 59 4.75 4.61 23.97
CA TYR A 59 6.00 4.33 23.29
C TYR A 59 7.20 4.69 24.18
N ILE A 60 7.08 5.71 25.04
CA ILE A 60 8.08 6.03 26.07
C ILE A 60 8.16 4.90 27.10
N GLU A 61 7.01 4.44 27.60
CA GLU A 61 6.95 3.36 28.59
C GLU A 61 7.57 2.05 28.07
N ARG A 62 7.43 1.79 26.77
CA ARG A 62 8.03 0.64 26.08
C ARG A 62 9.50 0.83 25.73
N GLY A 63 10.10 1.99 26.02
CA GLY A 63 11.48 2.33 25.66
C GLY A 63 11.71 2.51 24.15
N ILE A 64 10.65 2.72 23.37
CA ILE A 64 10.73 2.96 21.92
C ILE A 64 11.07 4.43 21.64
N LEU A 65 10.54 5.33 22.46
CA LEU A 65 10.82 6.77 22.39
C LEU A 65 11.54 7.20 23.66
N THR A 66 12.57 8.02 23.48
CA THR A 66 13.27 8.69 24.57
C THR A 66 13.02 10.20 24.43
N PRO A 67 12.46 10.85 25.47
CA PRO A 67 12.32 12.31 25.54
C PRO A 67 13.60 13.06 25.15
N GLU A 68 13.44 14.25 24.57
CA GLU A 68 14.52 15.19 24.20
C GLU A 68 15.54 14.68 23.18
N THR A 69 15.49 13.39 22.81
CA THR A 69 16.49 12.73 21.96
C THR A 69 15.86 12.11 20.72
N SER A 70 14.65 11.56 20.82
CA SER A 70 14.01 10.89 19.69
C SER A 70 13.24 11.87 18.81
N THR A 71 13.37 11.69 17.49
CA THR A 71 12.49 12.27 16.48
C THR A 71 11.30 11.34 16.24
N LEU A 72 10.10 11.90 16.05
CA LEU A 72 8.92 11.14 15.63
C LEU A 72 8.95 10.97 14.11
N TYR A 73 9.16 9.73 13.67
CA TYR A 73 9.13 9.36 12.25
C TYR A 73 7.73 8.88 11.88
N ILE A 74 6.91 9.77 11.30
CA ILE A 74 5.51 9.51 10.99
C ILE A 74 5.36 9.10 9.53
N ARG A 75 4.88 7.87 9.30
CA ARG A 75 4.50 7.40 7.96
C ARG A 75 3.00 7.52 7.75
N ILE A 76 2.59 8.25 6.72
CA ILE A 76 1.22 8.31 6.23
C ILE A 76 1.03 7.27 5.11
N SER A 77 -0.12 6.62 5.11
CA SER A 77 -0.54 5.69 4.05
C SER A 77 -2.05 5.78 3.88
N GLY A 78 -2.55 5.34 2.73
CA GLY A 78 -3.98 5.13 2.55
C GLY A 78 -4.27 4.10 1.48
N ASP A 79 -5.53 3.68 1.40
CA ASP A 79 -6.04 2.77 0.37
C ASP A 79 -7.58 2.92 0.27
N GLY A 80 -8.11 2.71 -0.93
CA GLY A 80 -9.53 2.68 -1.24
C GLY A 80 -10.04 1.25 -1.40
N ARG A 81 -11.06 0.86 -0.62
CA ARG A 81 -11.59 -0.50 -0.61
C ARG A 81 -13.09 -0.59 -0.84
N ASN A 82 -13.50 -1.56 -1.66
CA ASN A 82 -14.91 -1.99 -1.72
C ASN A 82 -15.27 -2.71 -0.43
N VAL A 83 -16.20 -2.16 0.34
CA VAL A 83 -16.74 -2.76 1.57
C VAL A 83 -17.97 -3.61 1.26
N GLY A 84 -18.81 -3.17 0.31
CA GLY A 84 -19.93 -3.95 -0.21
C GLY A 84 -20.05 -3.78 -1.71
N ARG A 85 -21.04 -4.44 -2.35
CA ARG A 85 -21.24 -4.36 -3.81
C ARG A 85 -21.37 -2.94 -4.36
N LYS A 86 -21.90 -2.00 -3.56
CA LYS A 86 -22.09 -0.59 -3.90
C LYS A 86 -21.45 0.40 -2.92
N VAL A 87 -20.75 -0.11 -1.90
CA VAL A 87 -20.19 0.72 -0.83
C VAL A 87 -18.68 0.65 -0.91
N LYS A 88 -18.05 1.82 -1.05
CA LYS A 88 -16.60 1.99 -1.09
C LYS A 88 -16.20 2.88 0.07
N HIS A 89 -15.16 2.51 0.79
CA HIS A 89 -14.54 3.36 1.79
C HIS A 89 -13.13 3.71 1.35
N VAL A 90 -12.67 4.88 1.76
CA VAL A 90 -11.28 5.31 1.64
C VAL A 90 -10.75 5.53 3.05
N MET A 91 -9.60 4.93 3.34
CA MET A 91 -8.94 5.00 4.63
C MET A 91 -7.57 5.66 4.48
N VAL A 92 -7.25 6.58 5.38
CA VAL A 92 -5.90 7.13 5.57
C VAL A 92 -5.46 6.86 7.00
N THR A 93 -4.25 6.36 7.16
CA THR A 93 -3.67 5.95 8.43
C THR A 93 -2.31 6.60 8.65
N MET A 94 -1.89 6.69 9.91
CA MET A 94 -0.50 6.93 10.29
C MET A 94 0.11 5.75 11.03
N THR A 95 1.43 5.64 11.01
CA THR A 95 2.19 4.77 11.92
C THR A 95 3.50 5.47 12.31
N LEU A 96 4.09 5.08 13.44
CA LEU A 96 5.39 5.58 13.90
C LEU A 96 6.48 4.58 13.49
N LEU A 97 7.39 4.99 12.61
CA LEU A 97 8.52 4.16 12.15
C LEU A 97 9.49 3.82 13.27
N ASN A 98 9.44 4.54 14.39
CA ASN A 98 10.19 4.24 15.61
C ASN A 98 9.93 2.80 16.13
N ASP A 99 8.71 2.26 15.98
CA ASP A 99 8.37 0.88 16.40
C ASP A 99 8.51 -0.11 15.23
N LEU A 100 9.74 -0.36 14.77
CA LEU A 100 10.03 -1.25 13.64
C LEU A 100 9.43 -2.66 13.80
N ASN A 101 9.42 -3.19 15.03
CA ASN A 101 8.85 -4.51 15.33
C ASN A 101 7.31 -4.52 15.28
N GLY A 102 6.70 -3.36 15.49
CA GLY A 102 5.26 -3.16 15.47
C GLY A 102 4.66 -2.81 14.11
N LEU A 103 5.46 -2.39 13.12
CA LEU A 103 4.96 -1.88 11.83
C LEU A 103 4.06 -2.85 11.07
N GLN A 104 4.29 -4.16 11.21
CA GLN A 104 3.50 -5.19 10.55
C GLN A 104 2.17 -5.51 11.24
N LYS A 105 1.92 -4.89 12.42
CA LYS A 105 0.68 -5.04 13.19
C LYS A 105 -0.33 -3.99 12.72
N PRO A 106 -1.55 -4.39 12.30
CA PRO A 106 -2.57 -3.45 11.88
C PRO A 106 -2.97 -2.48 13.01
N ASP A 107 -2.88 -2.91 14.28
CA ASP A 107 -3.22 -2.09 15.45
C ASP A 107 -2.28 -0.88 15.63
N ASN A 108 -1.06 -0.94 15.10
CA ASN A 108 -0.09 0.17 15.11
C ASN A 108 -0.21 1.09 13.89
N ASN A 109 -1.20 0.87 13.02
CA ASN A 109 -1.54 1.78 11.92
C ASN A 109 -2.83 2.51 12.33
N TYR A 110 -2.74 3.73 12.83
CA TYR A 110 -3.87 4.46 13.39
C TYR A 110 -4.66 5.18 12.28
N THR A 111 -5.95 4.87 12.13
CA THR A 111 -6.83 5.51 11.13
C THR A 111 -6.99 7.00 11.41
N LEU A 112 -6.54 7.89 10.55
CA LEU A 112 -6.74 9.33 10.72
C LEU A 112 -8.02 9.79 10.03
N VAL A 113 -8.30 9.26 8.83
CA VAL A 113 -9.48 9.63 8.04
C VAL A 113 -10.10 8.36 7.48
N LEU A 114 -11.43 8.25 7.59
CA LEU A 114 -12.22 7.19 6.97
C LEU A 114 -13.49 7.81 6.39
N TYR A 115 -13.74 7.66 5.10
CA TYR A 115 -14.96 8.18 4.48
C TYR A 115 -15.54 7.24 3.42
N PRO A 116 -16.85 7.29 3.17
CA PRO A 116 -17.45 6.52 2.09
C PRO A 116 -17.33 7.31 0.79
N GLY A 117 -16.86 6.68 -0.28
CA GLY A 117 -16.74 7.35 -1.56
C GLY A 117 -15.71 6.73 -2.48
N ALA A 118 -15.49 7.42 -3.60
CA ALA A 118 -14.44 7.05 -4.52
C ALA A 118 -13.09 7.59 -4.05
N GLU A 119 -12.07 6.75 -4.19
CA GLU A 119 -10.67 7.16 -4.15
C GLU A 119 -10.38 8.04 -5.39
N SER A 120 -10.67 9.33 -5.26
CA SER A 120 -10.49 10.35 -6.29
C SER A 120 -9.73 11.55 -5.71
N TYR A 121 -9.03 12.29 -6.56
CA TYR A 121 -8.27 13.45 -6.13
C TYR A 121 -9.14 14.49 -5.42
N GLU A 122 -10.29 14.84 -5.98
CA GLU A 122 -11.15 15.89 -5.39
C GLU A 122 -11.75 15.44 -4.05
N SER A 123 -12.17 14.16 -3.93
CA SER A 123 -12.66 13.62 -2.66
C SER A 123 -11.57 13.60 -1.59
N LEU A 124 -10.34 13.19 -1.93
CA LEU A 124 -9.20 13.22 -1.01
C LEU A 124 -8.82 14.65 -0.64
N LYS A 125 -8.78 15.57 -1.60
CA LYS A 125 -8.45 16.98 -1.34
C LYS A 125 -9.38 17.60 -0.29
N ASN A 126 -10.67 17.39 -0.44
CA ASN A 126 -11.66 17.91 0.51
C ASN A 126 -11.55 17.21 1.87
N ALA A 127 -11.51 15.87 1.87
CA ALA A 127 -11.48 15.08 3.09
C ALA A 127 -10.19 15.26 3.91
N LEU A 128 -9.06 15.52 3.26
CA LEU A 128 -7.74 15.58 3.90
C LEU A 128 -7.30 17.01 4.24
N THR A 129 -8.10 18.03 3.95
CA THR A 129 -7.74 19.44 4.21
C THR A 129 -7.24 19.66 5.66
N PRO A 130 -7.93 19.17 6.71
CA PRO A 130 -7.44 19.34 8.08
C PRO A 130 -6.17 18.55 8.36
N LEU A 131 -6.05 17.33 7.83
CA LEU A 131 -4.86 16.51 8.03
C LEU A 131 -3.63 17.14 7.38
N ILE A 132 -3.77 17.70 6.18
CA ILE A 132 -2.71 18.40 5.45
C ILE A 132 -2.25 19.61 6.28
N SER A 133 -3.20 20.38 6.85
CA SER A 133 -2.87 21.50 7.74
C SER A 133 -2.07 21.05 8.96
N ASP A 134 -2.53 20.01 9.66
CA ASP A 134 -1.82 19.47 10.83
C ASP A 134 -0.42 18.98 10.46
N LEU A 135 -0.26 18.26 9.34
CA LEU A 135 1.03 17.74 8.88
C LEU A 135 2.01 18.87 8.51
N SER A 136 1.53 19.96 7.91
CA SER A 136 2.37 21.13 7.63
C SER A 136 2.90 21.76 8.91
N ILE A 137 2.04 21.95 9.92
CA ILE A 137 2.44 22.49 11.22
C ILE A 137 3.44 21.55 11.90
N LEU A 138 3.16 20.24 11.91
CA LEU A 138 4.06 19.24 12.49
C LEU A 138 5.43 19.23 11.81
N LYS A 139 5.49 19.37 10.48
CA LYS A 139 6.75 19.39 9.74
C LYS A 139 7.60 20.62 10.07
N GLU A 140 6.97 21.77 10.26
CA GLU A 140 7.66 23.04 10.53
C GLU A 140 8.03 23.21 12.00
N LYS A 141 7.10 22.90 12.90
CA LYS A 141 7.22 23.20 14.33
C LYS A 141 7.58 21.99 15.17
N GLY A 142 7.36 20.76 14.71
CA GLY A 142 7.38 19.57 15.56
C GLY A 142 6.05 19.33 16.27
N PHE A 143 6.03 18.41 17.24
CA PHE A 143 4.87 18.03 18.03
C PHE A 143 5.06 18.41 19.50
N ASP A 144 4.19 19.30 20.00
CA ASP A 144 4.10 19.64 21.42
C ASP A 144 3.12 18.71 22.13
N GLN A 145 3.66 17.80 22.94
CA GLN A 145 2.85 16.88 23.74
C GLN A 145 2.17 17.63 24.90
N ILE A 146 0.88 17.37 25.11
CA ILE A 146 0.11 17.98 26.20
C ILE A 146 0.73 17.62 27.56
N GLY A 147 1.27 18.63 28.25
CA GLY A 147 1.95 18.47 29.54
C GLY A 147 3.19 17.58 29.46
N GLY A 148 3.80 17.46 28.28
CA GLY A 148 4.95 16.59 28.02
C GLY A 148 6.06 17.29 27.25
N ASN A 149 6.81 16.51 26.50
CA ASN A 149 8.00 16.99 25.78
C ASN A 149 7.64 17.58 24.41
N HIS A 150 8.56 18.39 23.90
CA HIS A 150 8.61 18.75 22.49
C HIS A 150 9.27 17.63 21.69
N TRP A 151 8.71 17.29 20.53
CA TRP A 151 9.23 16.24 19.66
C TRP A 151 9.47 16.75 18.24
N PRO A 152 10.71 16.68 17.71
CA PRO A 152 10.94 16.86 16.29
C PRO A 152 10.15 15.84 15.46
N VAL A 153 9.69 16.23 14.28
CA VAL A 153 8.88 15.37 13.41
C VAL A 153 9.48 15.27 12.01
N GLU A 154 9.55 14.03 11.53
CA GLU A 154 9.83 13.73 10.13
C GLU A 154 8.69 12.93 9.51
N LEU A 155 8.32 13.30 8.30
CA LEU A 155 7.17 12.74 7.60
C LEU A 155 7.61 11.86 6.44
N PHE A 156 6.90 10.75 6.27
CA PHE A 156 7.06 9.80 5.19
C PHE A 156 5.70 9.43 4.61
N PHE A 157 5.71 8.97 3.36
CA PHE A 157 4.53 8.48 2.69
C PHE A 157 4.83 7.17 1.97
N SER A 158 3.95 6.19 2.11
CA SER A 158 3.93 5.02 1.23
C SER A 158 2.49 4.52 1.07
N SER A 159 2.17 3.96 -0.09
CA SER A 159 0.88 3.34 -0.38
C SER A 159 1.00 2.46 -1.62
N ASP A 160 -0.08 1.80 -2.03
CA ASP A 160 -0.15 1.23 -3.36
C ASP A 160 -0.03 2.32 -4.44
N TRP A 161 0.33 1.92 -5.66
CA TRP A 161 0.59 2.85 -6.77
C TRP A 161 -0.57 3.79 -7.09
N LYS A 162 -1.81 3.29 -7.03
CA LYS A 162 -2.97 4.08 -7.43
C LYS A 162 -3.20 5.19 -6.41
N PHE A 163 -3.23 4.86 -5.12
CA PHE A 163 -3.38 5.84 -4.06
C PHE A 163 -2.22 6.85 -4.07
N LEU A 164 -0.98 6.36 -4.26
CA LEU A 164 0.24 7.18 -4.35
C LEU A 164 0.14 8.17 -5.50
N SER A 165 -0.27 7.69 -6.68
CA SER A 165 -0.37 8.52 -7.88
C SER A 165 -1.41 9.64 -7.70
N ILE A 166 -2.54 9.32 -7.09
CA ILE A 166 -3.60 10.30 -6.81
C ILE A 166 -3.09 11.35 -5.82
N CYS A 167 -2.46 10.94 -4.71
CA CYS A 167 -1.94 11.87 -3.72
C CYS A 167 -0.79 12.74 -4.25
N LEU A 168 0.03 12.26 -5.19
CA LEU A 168 1.06 13.06 -5.87
C LEU A 168 0.52 13.92 -7.03
N GLY A 169 -0.74 13.70 -7.43
CA GLY A 169 -1.31 14.36 -8.60
C GLY A 169 -0.59 13.99 -9.90
N ILE A 170 -0.02 12.78 -10.00
CA ILE A 170 0.65 12.28 -11.20
C ILE A 170 -0.30 11.38 -12.02
N LYS A 171 -0.06 11.31 -13.32
CA LYS A 171 -0.77 10.40 -14.24
C LYS A 171 -0.61 8.93 -13.79
N ALA A 172 -1.59 8.12 -14.19
CA ALA A 172 -1.63 6.70 -13.87
C ALA A 172 -0.44 5.92 -14.47
N ALA A 173 -0.21 4.71 -13.95
CA ALA A 173 0.87 3.80 -14.34
C ALA A 173 0.94 3.50 -15.86
N ASN A 174 -0.18 3.63 -16.58
CA ASN A 174 -0.26 3.38 -18.01
C ASN A 174 0.03 4.61 -18.89
N ALA A 175 0.30 5.77 -18.32
CA ALA A 175 0.67 6.98 -19.06
C ALA A 175 2.10 6.92 -19.60
N GLN A 176 2.43 7.82 -20.54
CA GLN A 176 3.78 7.93 -21.09
C GLN A 176 4.79 8.30 -20.00
N HIS A 177 4.49 9.32 -19.20
CA HIS A 177 5.27 9.74 -18.04
C HIS A 177 4.55 9.25 -16.80
N PHE A 178 4.93 8.06 -16.34
CA PHE A 178 4.26 7.37 -15.24
C PHE A 178 5.04 7.46 -13.92
N CYS A 179 6.36 7.65 -13.97
CA CYS A 179 7.21 7.52 -12.80
C CYS A 179 7.10 8.75 -11.87
N PRO A 180 6.78 8.54 -10.58
CA PRO A 180 6.77 9.61 -9.58
C PRO A 180 8.13 10.25 -9.33
N TRP A 181 9.21 9.47 -9.44
CA TRP A 181 10.52 9.84 -8.94
C TRP A 181 11.48 10.36 -10.00
N CYS A 182 11.28 9.96 -11.26
CA CYS A 182 12.15 10.35 -12.35
C CYS A 182 11.38 10.71 -13.63
N ASN A 183 12.08 11.31 -14.60
CA ASN A 183 11.52 11.71 -15.89
C ASN A 183 11.45 10.56 -16.93
N CYS A 184 11.32 9.30 -16.48
CA CYS A 184 11.22 8.14 -17.37
C CYS A 184 9.94 8.19 -18.21
N THR A 185 10.08 7.89 -19.50
CA THR A 185 8.97 7.63 -20.41
C THR A 185 8.73 6.13 -20.57
N LYS A 186 7.62 5.72 -21.20
CA LYS A 186 7.42 4.31 -21.57
C LYS A 186 8.43 3.80 -22.60
N ASP A 187 8.94 4.68 -23.46
CA ASP A 187 9.93 4.29 -24.48
C ASP A 187 11.29 3.95 -23.84
N GLU A 188 11.55 4.54 -22.68
CA GLU A 188 12.79 4.36 -21.91
C GLU A 188 12.62 3.43 -20.70
N ILE A 189 11.52 2.67 -20.62
CA ILE A 189 11.12 1.94 -19.39
C ILE A 189 12.16 0.90 -18.92
N ASN A 190 12.99 0.40 -19.83
CA ASN A 190 14.07 -0.55 -19.56
C ASN A 190 15.41 0.11 -19.18
N THR A 191 15.49 1.44 -19.14
CA THR A 191 16.70 2.16 -18.71
C THR A 191 16.97 1.86 -17.24
N THR A 192 18.23 1.63 -16.89
CA THR A 192 18.68 1.20 -15.54
C THR A 192 19.53 2.23 -14.78
N THR A 193 19.61 3.45 -15.31
CA THR A 193 20.43 4.55 -14.79
C THR A 193 19.58 5.71 -14.26
N LYS A 194 18.27 5.51 -14.09
CA LYS A 194 17.38 6.56 -13.58
C LYS A 194 17.51 6.62 -12.06
N THR A 195 17.52 7.83 -11.52
CA THR A 195 17.54 8.12 -10.07
C THR A 195 16.36 9.02 -9.72
N ILE A 196 16.09 9.19 -8.42
CA ILE A 196 15.17 10.21 -7.93
C ILE A 196 15.75 11.58 -8.33
N ASN A 197 15.07 12.26 -9.25
CA ASN A 197 15.54 13.55 -9.78
C ASN A 197 14.46 14.63 -9.87
N LYS A 198 13.23 14.30 -9.46
CA LYS A 198 12.14 15.26 -9.29
C LYS A 198 12.20 15.85 -7.88
N SER A 199 11.79 17.11 -7.74
CA SER A 199 11.71 17.80 -6.44
C SER A 199 10.27 18.06 -6.04
N MET A 200 9.90 17.78 -4.78
CA MET A 200 8.57 18.12 -4.27
C MET A 200 8.34 19.64 -4.27
N ASP A 201 9.37 20.43 -4.00
CA ASP A 201 9.26 21.89 -4.00
C ASP A 201 8.98 22.45 -5.40
N GLU A 202 9.56 21.86 -6.43
CA GLU A 202 9.25 22.23 -7.82
C GLU A 202 7.84 21.77 -8.21
N ILE A 203 7.46 20.54 -7.83
CA ILE A 203 6.15 19.97 -8.16
C ILE A 203 5.03 20.77 -7.50
N LYS A 204 5.14 21.14 -6.22
CA LYS A 204 4.03 21.78 -5.49
C LYS A 204 3.57 23.10 -6.14
N ASP A 205 4.50 23.82 -6.77
CA ASP A 205 4.26 25.15 -7.36
C ASP A 205 4.13 25.09 -8.89
N ASN A 206 4.83 24.18 -9.56
CA ASN A 206 4.91 24.12 -11.03
C ASN A 206 4.43 22.78 -11.64
N TYR A 207 3.59 22.00 -10.95
CA TYR A 207 3.14 20.67 -11.40
C TYR A 207 2.66 20.62 -12.86
N ASN A 208 2.03 21.67 -13.39
CA ASN A 208 1.55 21.73 -14.79
C ASN A 208 2.69 21.74 -15.84
N GLN A 209 3.91 22.07 -15.42
CA GLN A 209 5.10 22.14 -16.28
C GLN A 209 5.99 20.89 -16.12
N ILE A 210 5.69 20.01 -15.16
CA ILE A 210 6.49 18.83 -14.87
C ILE A 210 5.83 17.59 -15.48
N ASP A 211 6.61 16.89 -16.30
CA ASP A 211 6.15 15.71 -17.01
C ASP A 211 5.53 14.65 -16.08
N GLY A 212 4.30 14.27 -16.44
CA GLY A 212 3.49 13.31 -15.72
C GLY A 212 2.56 13.93 -14.67
N HIS A 213 2.87 15.11 -14.12
CA HIS A 213 2.01 15.73 -13.11
C HIS A 213 0.84 16.49 -13.74
N ILE A 214 -0.33 16.40 -13.09
CA ILE A 214 -1.60 16.97 -13.56
C ILE A 214 -2.37 17.71 -12.45
N LYS A 215 -1.97 17.52 -11.19
CA LYS A 215 -2.57 18.16 -10.01
C LYS A 215 -1.47 18.46 -9.00
N LYS A 216 -1.72 19.41 -8.10
CA LYS A 216 -0.85 19.69 -6.96
C LYS A 216 -0.81 18.47 -6.01
N PRO A 217 0.36 18.01 -5.54
CA PRO A 217 0.45 16.97 -4.52
C PRO A 217 -0.32 17.36 -3.25
N LEU A 218 -1.04 16.40 -2.67
CA LEU A 218 -1.82 16.60 -1.44
C LEU A 218 -0.90 16.75 -0.23
N PHE A 219 0.07 15.85 -0.08
CA PHE A 219 1.05 15.88 1.02
C PHE A 219 2.35 16.55 0.59
N TYR A 220 2.26 17.79 0.09
CA TYR A 220 3.41 18.52 -0.46
C TYR A 220 4.49 18.88 0.58
N MET A 221 4.18 18.79 1.87
CA MET A 221 5.15 18.98 2.96
C MET A 221 6.12 17.80 3.13
N ILE A 222 5.88 16.67 2.46
CA ILE A 222 6.72 15.47 2.52
C ILE A 222 7.69 15.50 1.33
N PRO A 223 9.01 15.52 1.54
CA PRO A 223 9.98 15.56 0.44
C PRO A 223 9.87 14.30 -0.41
N LEU A 224 10.12 14.39 -1.72
CA LEU A 224 9.86 13.29 -2.65
C LEU A 224 10.66 12.02 -2.33
N GLN A 225 11.87 12.16 -1.78
CA GLN A 225 12.69 11.04 -1.30
C GLN A 225 12.04 10.25 -0.15
N ASN A 226 11.10 10.85 0.57
CA ASN A 226 10.33 10.21 1.65
C ASN A 226 8.98 9.66 1.14
N TRP A 227 8.70 9.72 -0.16
CA TRP A 227 7.60 8.97 -0.81
C TRP A 227 8.13 7.63 -1.28
N VAL A 228 8.12 6.65 -0.40
CA VAL A 228 8.83 5.38 -0.57
C VAL A 228 7.93 4.36 -1.27
N CYS A 229 8.52 3.59 -2.19
CA CYS A 229 7.80 2.54 -2.91
C CYS A 229 7.35 1.39 -1.99
N ASP A 230 6.19 0.81 -2.29
CA ASP A 230 5.67 -0.32 -1.53
C ASP A 230 6.25 -1.66 -2.00
N GLU A 231 7.05 -2.28 -1.13
CA GLU A 231 7.65 -3.60 -1.32
C GLU A 231 6.61 -4.69 -1.58
N LEU A 232 5.46 -4.66 -0.90
CA LEU A 232 4.41 -5.67 -1.10
C LEU A 232 3.87 -5.59 -2.54
N HIS A 233 3.48 -4.41 -3.00
CA HIS A 233 2.92 -4.27 -4.34
C HIS A 233 3.95 -4.48 -5.45
N ILE A 234 5.23 -4.17 -5.24
CA ILE A 234 6.32 -4.59 -6.16
C ILE A 234 6.29 -6.11 -6.32
N PHE A 235 6.30 -6.85 -5.22
CA PHE A 235 6.26 -8.31 -5.23
C PHE A 235 5.01 -8.86 -5.93
N LEU A 236 3.83 -8.40 -5.53
CA LEU A 236 2.57 -8.92 -6.05
C LEU A 236 2.45 -8.74 -7.56
N ARG A 237 2.80 -7.53 -8.05
CA ARG A 237 2.59 -7.12 -9.45
C ARG A 237 3.63 -7.69 -10.40
N ILE A 238 4.87 -7.83 -9.96
CA ILE A 238 5.88 -8.51 -10.76
C ILE A 238 5.59 -10.02 -10.81
N THR A 239 5.14 -10.63 -9.71
CA THR A 239 4.72 -12.03 -9.71
C THR A 239 3.51 -12.27 -10.64
N ASP A 240 2.54 -11.36 -10.66
CA ASP A 240 1.44 -11.41 -11.64
C ASP A 240 1.97 -11.40 -13.08
N ARG A 241 2.89 -10.48 -13.39
CA ARG A 241 3.48 -10.37 -14.73
C ARG A 241 4.25 -11.63 -15.10
N LEU A 242 5.06 -12.18 -14.20
CA LEU A 242 5.81 -13.43 -14.42
C LEU A 242 4.86 -14.62 -14.66
N TRP A 243 3.76 -14.70 -13.92
CA TRP A 243 2.73 -15.72 -14.11
C TRP A 243 2.04 -15.59 -15.47
N GLU A 244 1.62 -14.38 -15.86
CA GLU A 244 1.01 -14.10 -17.17
C GLU A 244 1.93 -14.47 -18.33
N LEU A 245 3.23 -14.15 -18.22
CA LEU A 245 4.23 -14.47 -19.23
C LEU A 245 4.49 -15.97 -19.34
N MET A 246 4.53 -16.68 -18.21
CA MET A 246 4.62 -18.15 -18.18
C MET A 246 3.43 -18.80 -18.89
N LEU A 247 2.20 -18.33 -18.63
CA LEU A 247 1.01 -18.81 -19.35
C LEU A 247 1.09 -18.50 -20.85
N SER A 248 1.62 -17.33 -21.24
CA SER A 248 1.86 -17.00 -22.64
C SER A 248 2.89 -17.93 -23.30
N ASP A 249 3.91 -18.38 -22.56
CA ASP A 249 4.89 -19.32 -23.07
C ASP A 249 4.28 -20.71 -23.29
N LEU A 250 3.45 -21.19 -22.36
CA LEU A 250 2.75 -22.48 -22.49
C LEU A 250 1.82 -22.50 -23.72
N ARG A 251 1.11 -21.41 -23.99
CA ARG A 251 0.25 -21.27 -25.18
C ARG A 251 1.04 -21.30 -26.50
N ARG A 252 2.33 -20.97 -26.47
CA ARG A 252 3.20 -21.03 -27.65
C ARG A 252 3.78 -22.43 -27.87
N GLU A 253 4.01 -23.21 -26.80
CA GLU A 253 4.46 -24.60 -26.91
C GLU A 253 3.36 -25.51 -27.43
N THR A 254 2.12 -25.31 -26.97
CA THR A 254 0.97 -26.10 -27.43
C THR A 254 -0.29 -25.25 -27.48
N THR A 255 -1.03 -25.39 -28.57
CA THR A 255 -2.35 -24.77 -28.74
C THR A 255 -3.43 -25.47 -27.92
N ASN A 256 -3.20 -26.71 -27.50
CA ASN A 256 -4.14 -27.45 -26.66
C ASN A 256 -4.02 -27.00 -25.20
N GLU A 257 -4.93 -26.11 -24.80
CA GLU A 257 -4.94 -25.53 -23.46
C GLU A 257 -5.12 -26.56 -22.34
N GLU A 258 -5.81 -27.67 -22.60
CA GLU A 258 -6.13 -28.66 -21.57
C GLU A 258 -4.89 -29.36 -21.03
N ILE A 259 -3.87 -29.56 -21.89
CA ILE A 259 -2.62 -30.23 -21.51
C ILE A 259 -1.91 -29.46 -20.39
N TRP A 260 -1.70 -28.16 -20.57
CA TRP A 260 -0.98 -27.38 -19.56
C TRP A 260 -1.88 -26.97 -18.40
N LYS A 261 -3.21 -26.82 -18.59
CA LYS A 261 -4.15 -26.60 -17.49
C LYS A 261 -4.11 -27.74 -16.50
N GLU A 262 -4.21 -28.98 -16.98
CA GLU A 262 -4.18 -30.18 -16.12
C GLU A 262 -2.89 -30.23 -15.29
N LYS A 263 -1.74 -30.03 -15.94
CA LYS A 263 -0.45 -29.99 -15.25
C LYS A 263 -0.37 -28.88 -14.19
N ILE A 264 -0.86 -27.68 -14.50
CA ILE A 264 -0.91 -26.58 -13.52
C ILE A 264 -1.81 -26.96 -12.34
N LEU A 265 -2.98 -27.55 -12.59
CA LEU A 265 -3.91 -27.96 -11.52
C LEU A 265 -3.28 -29.03 -10.62
N LEU A 266 -2.56 -30.00 -11.18
CA LEU A 266 -1.82 -31.02 -10.41
C LEU A 266 -0.73 -30.38 -9.53
N GLU A 267 0.05 -29.45 -10.09
CA GLU A 267 1.08 -28.74 -9.32
C GLU A 267 0.47 -27.83 -8.24
N MET A 268 -0.64 -27.15 -8.52
CA MET A 268 -1.38 -26.37 -7.52
C MET A 268 -1.90 -27.26 -6.39
N GLN A 269 -2.42 -28.45 -6.71
CA GLN A 269 -2.83 -29.45 -5.73
C GLN A 269 -1.66 -29.92 -4.88
N ARG A 270 -0.50 -30.21 -5.48
CA ARG A 270 0.74 -30.54 -4.75
C ARG A 270 1.13 -29.43 -3.76
N LEU A 271 1.01 -28.17 -4.18
CA LEU A 271 1.26 -27.00 -3.33
C LEU A 271 0.13 -26.71 -2.33
N LYS A 272 -0.98 -27.45 -2.37
CA LYS A 272 -2.18 -27.24 -1.54
C LYS A 272 -2.79 -25.84 -1.73
N ILE A 273 -2.79 -25.35 -2.97
CA ILE A 273 -3.39 -24.08 -3.37
C ILE A 273 -4.70 -24.38 -4.11
N ALA A 274 -5.79 -23.76 -3.66
CA ALA A 274 -7.08 -23.90 -4.33
C ALA A 274 -7.07 -23.07 -5.62
N PHE A 275 -7.06 -23.73 -6.77
CA PHE A 275 -6.91 -23.09 -8.07
C PHE A 275 -7.85 -23.71 -9.10
N GLN A 276 -8.45 -22.87 -9.94
CA GLN A 276 -9.34 -23.32 -11.01
C GLN A 276 -9.25 -22.38 -12.21
N PHE A 277 -9.57 -22.94 -13.37
CA PHE A 277 -9.75 -22.19 -14.62
C PHE A 277 -11.23 -22.14 -14.99
N TRP A 278 -11.67 -21.05 -15.59
CA TRP A 278 -13.02 -20.94 -16.17
C TRP A 278 -12.98 -20.03 -17.40
N ARG A 279 -14.01 -20.13 -18.26
CA ARG A 279 -14.20 -19.17 -19.36
C ARG A 279 -15.19 -18.10 -18.97
N GLU A 280 -14.88 -16.85 -19.29
CA GLU A 280 -15.81 -15.74 -19.09
C GLU A 280 -16.94 -15.78 -20.10
N LYS A 281 -18.19 -15.63 -19.62
CA LYS A 281 -19.40 -15.73 -20.44
C LYS A 281 -19.43 -14.74 -21.61
N ASN A 282 -18.81 -13.57 -21.46
CA ASN A 282 -18.94 -12.48 -22.42
C ASN A 282 -17.79 -12.41 -23.43
N SER A 283 -16.59 -12.84 -23.05
CA SER A 283 -15.36 -12.69 -23.85
C SER A 283 -14.81 -14.02 -24.35
N ASN A 284 -15.30 -15.15 -23.82
CA ASN A 284 -14.73 -16.49 -23.97
C ASN A 284 -13.24 -16.58 -23.55
N ASN A 285 -12.73 -15.54 -22.88
CA ASN A 285 -11.39 -15.49 -22.35
C ASN A 285 -11.24 -16.49 -21.22
N LEU A 286 -10.08 -17.14 -21.17
CA LEU A 286 -9.73 -18.00 -20.08
C LEU A 286 -9.31 -17.16 -18.87
N SER A 287 -10.06 -17.31 -17.79
CA SER A 287 -9.79 -16.71 -16.49
C SER A 287 -9.42 -17.79 -15.47
N TYR A 288 -8.78 -17.37 -14.38
CA TYR A 288 -8.26 -18.27 -13.35
C TYR A 288 -8.29 -17.63 -11.97
N THR A 289 -8.18 -18.46 -10.94
CA THR A 289 -8.25 -18.01 -9.54
C THR A 289 -7.18 -16.94 -9.28
N SER A 290 -7.60 -15.78 -8.75
CA SER A 290 -6.65 -14.75 -8.31
C SER A 290 -5.87 -15.27 -7.11
N LEU A 291 -4.54 -15.27 -7.23
CA LEU A 291 -3.64 -15.71 -6.17
C LEU A 291 -3.42 -14.62 -5.13
N MET A 292 -3.45 -14.99 -3.85
CA MET A 292 -3.15 -14.10 -2.73
C MET A 292 -1.64 -14.03 -2.46
N GLY A 293 -1.18 -13.02 -1.72
CA GLY A 293 0.25 -12.81 -1.43
C GLY A 293 1.00 -14.06 -0.94
N PRO A 294 0.51 -14.80 0.06
CA PRO A 294 1.16 -16.03 0.51
C PRO A 294 1.21 -17.14 -0.56
N GLU A 295 0.19 -17.25 -1.40
CA GLU A 295 0.12 -18.25 -2.47
C GLU A 295 1.10 -17.90 -3.59
N LYS A 296 1.19 -16.61 -3.95
CA LYS A 296 2.20 -16.09 -4.89
C LYS A 296 3.62 -16.39 -4.42
N LEU A 297 3.90 -16.19 -3.13
CA LEU A 297 5.23 -16.45 -2.58
C LEU A 297 5.58 -17.93 -2.62
N LYS A 298 4.58 -18.79 -2.34
CA LYS A 298 4.74 -20.23 -2.43
C LYS A 298 4.98 -20.68 -3.87
N ILE A 299 4.24 -20.12 -4.83
CA ILE A 299 4.42 -20.41 -6.25
C ILE A 299 5.80 -19.98 -6.72
N LEU A 300 6.23 -18.77 -6.37
CA LEU A 300 7.53 -18.26 -6.77
C LEU A 300 8.69 -19.15 -6.28
N LYS A 301 8.55 -19.78 -5.10
CA LYS A 301 9.58 -20.62 -4.48
C LYS A 301 9.53 -22.10 -4.82
N GLU A 302 8.33 -22.65 -5.00
CA GLU A 302 8.12 -24.11 -4.97
C GLU A 302 7.43 -24.67 -6.22
N PHE A 303 6.94 -23.82 -7.13
CA PHE A 303 6.22 -24.28 -8.31
C PHE A 303 7.16 -24.96 -9.31
N ASN A 304 6.88 -26.21 -9.67
CA ASN A 304 7.79 -27.00 -10.49
C ASN A 304 7.51 -26.79 -11.99
N LEU A 305 8.21 -25.84 -12.61
CA LEU A 305 8.02 -25.53 -14.03
C LEU A 305 8.42 -26.70 -14.96
N ILE A 306 9.36 -27.55 -14.55
CA ILE A 306 9.80 -28.73 -15.34
C ILE A 306 8.66 -29.75 -15.48
N ALA A 307 7.79 -29.86 -14.47
CA ALA A 307 6.61 -30.73 -14.57
C ALA A 307 5.56 -30.19 -15.57
N ILE A 308 5.54 -28.87 -15.81
CA ILE A 308 4.53 -28.20 -16.64
C ILE A 308 4.94 -28.17 -18.11
N PHE A 309 6.12 -27.62 -18.38
CA PHE A 309 6.60 -27.33 -19.73
C PHE A 309 6.95 -28.59 -20.52
N GLN A 310 6.85 -28.53 -21.85
CA GLN A 310 7.34 -29.59 -22.73
C GLN A 310 8.84 -29.41 -22.97
N SER A 311 9.30 -28.17 -23.12
CA SER A 311 10.73 -27.85 -23.20
C SER A 311 11.34 -27.73 -21.80
N THR A 312 12.16 -28.72 -21.43
CA THR A 312 12.94 -28.67 -20.18
C THR A 312 13.86 -27.46 -20.14
N GLU A 313 14.48 -27.10 -21.27
CA GLU A 313 15.35 -25.92 -21.36
C GLU A 313 14.57 -24.64 -21.05
N ARG A 314 13.38 -24.47 -21.63
CA ARG A 314 12.55 -23.28 -21.34
C ARG A 314 12.08 -23.25 -19.89
N ALA A 315 11.72 -24.41 -19.33
CA ALA A 315 11.34 -24.53 -17.93
C ALA A 315 12.45 -24.02 -17.01
N ILE A 316 13.70 -24.45 -17.25
CA ILE A 316 14.87 -24.05 -16.48
C ILE A 316 15.10 -22.53 -16.60
N GLN A 317 15.06 -21.97 -17.81
CA GLN A 317 15.23 -20.53 -18.02
C GLN A 317 14.20 -19.69 -17.25
N ILE A 318 12.93 -20.11 -17.24
CA ILE A 318 11.88 -19.40 -16.50
C ILE A 318 12.07 -19.59 -14.99
N GLN A 319 12.44 -20.79 -14.55
CA GLN A 319 12.73 -21.07 -13.14
C GLN A 319 13.87 -20.20 -12.62
N GLU A 320 14.99 -20.14 -13.32
CA GLU A 320 16.13 -19.29 -12.96
C GLU A 320 15.75 -17.81 -12.85
N LEU A 321 14.90 -17.32 -13.76
CA LEU A 321 14.39 -15.94 -13.70
C LEU A 321 13.50 -15.71 -12.47
N TRP A 322 12.67 -16.68 -12.09
CA TRP A 322 11.82 -16.63 -10.91
C TRP A 322 12.65 -16.69 -9.62
N ASP A 323 13.67 -17.54 -9.59
CA ASP A 323 14.59 -17.70 -8.46
C ASP A 323 15.38 -16.42 -8.21
N GLN A 324 15.90 -15.79 -9.27
CA GLN A 324 16.57 -14.48 -9.19
C GLN A 324 15.61 -13.38 -8.70
N PHE A 325 14.34 -13.38 -9.13
CA PHE A 325 13.36 -12.42 -8.62
C PHE A 325 13.06 -12.66 -7.13
N ASN A 326 12.94 -13.93 -6.72
CA ASN A 326 12.78 -14.29 -5.31
C ASN A 326 13.98 -13.84 -4.48
N GLU A 327 15.21 -13.95 -5.01
CA GLU A 327 16.40 -13.40 -4.36
C GLU A 327 16.27 -11.89 -4.14
N LEU A 328 15.88 -11.13 -5.17
CA LEU A 328 15.63 -9.69 -5.04
C LEU A 328 14.58 -9.37 -3.97
N TYR A 329 13.49 -10.14 -3.94
CA TYR A 329 12.46 -9.98 -2.91
C TYR A 329 13.01 -10.19 -1.49
N LEU A 330 13.83 -11.22 -1.28
CA LEU A 330 14.49 -11.46 0.01
C LEU A 330 15.48 -10.35 0.37
N LEU A 331 16.19 -9.79 -0.62
CA LEU A 331 17.12 -8.68 -0.40
C LEU A 331 16.40 -7.38 0.00
N MET A 332 15.23 -7.10 -0.57
CA MET A 332 14.39 -5.96 -0.12
C MET A 332 13.99 -6.08 1.36
N GLN A 333 13.88 -7.31 1.88
CA GLN A 333 13.48 -7.58 3.26
C GLN A 333 14.65 -7.59 4.24
N ASN A 334 15.88 -7.71 3.73
CA ASN A 334 17.07 -7.79 4.55
C ASN A 334 17.65 -6.40 4.83
N LYS A 335 17.68 -6.01 6.10
CA LYS A 335 18.27 -4.73 6.56
C LYS A 335 19.76 -4.57 6.27
N GLN A 336 20.47 -5.67 6.04
CA GLN A 336 21.90 -5.64 5.72
C GLN A 336 22.17 -5.47 4.22
N THR A 337 21.13 -5.45 3.38
CA THR A 337 21.28 -5.22 1.95
C THR A 337 21.74 -3.79 1.71
N THR A 338 22.83 -3.62 0.96
CA THR A 338 23.26 -2.31 0.45
C THR A 338 22.58 -2.00 -0.89
N GLY A 339 22.37 -0.72 -1.17
CA GLY A 339 21.80 -0.31 -2.46
C GLY A 339 22.67 -0.72 -3.64
N GLU A 340 24.00 -0.67 -3.52
CA GLU A 340 24.93 -1.15 -4.55
C GLU A 340 24.71 -2.63 -4.91
N ASN A 341 24.67 -3.52 -3.90
CA ASN A 341 24.44 -4.95 -4.11
C ASN A 341 23.05 -5.19 -4.74
N PHE A 342 22.04 -4.49 -4.23
CA PHE A 342 20.69 -4.59 -4.77
C PHE A 342 20.62 -4.14 -6.24
N ARG A 343 21.22 -3.00 -6.56
CA ARG A 343 21.26 -2.41 -7.91
C ARG A 343 21.91 -3.39 -8.89
N TYR A 344 23.07 -3.94 -8.53
CA TYR A 344 23.76 -4.93 -9.37
C TYR A 344 22.87 -6.15 -9.68
N LYS A 345 22.24 -6.74 -8.65
CA LYS A 345 21.36 -7.90 -8.83
C LYS A 345 20.09 -7.56 -9.63
N ALA A 346 19.49 -6.41 -9.38
CA ALA A 346 18.28 -5.98 -10.07
C ALA A 346 18.56 -5.71 -11.56
N GLN A 347 19.69 -5.10 -11.90
CA GLN A 347 20.14 -4.92 -13.28
C GLN A 347 20.44 -6.25 -13.97
N THR A 348 21.12 -7.16 -13.27
CA THR A 348 21.38 -8.52 -13.77
C THR A 348 20.09 -9.26 -14.08
N TRP A 349 19.11 -9.18 -13.18
CA TRP A 349 17.80 -9.77 -13.38
C TRP A 349 17.05 -9.17 -14.57
N LEU A 350 17.06 -7.84 -14.75
CA LEU A 350 16.43 -7.21 -15.91
C LEU A 350 17.11 -7.62 -17.23
N ASN A 351 18.45 -7.75 -17.22
CA ASN A 351 19.19 -8.24 -18.39
C ASN A 351 18.82 -9.69 -18.73
N ALA A 352 18.63 -10.55 -17.72
CA ALA A 352 18.11 -11.90 -17.91
C ALA A 352 16.67 -11.88 -18.44
N PHE A 353 15.80 -11.03 -17.88
CA PHE A 353 14.41 -10.85 -18.32
C PHE A 353 14.32 -10.43 -19.79
N LEU A 354 15.22 -9.56 -20.26
CA LEU A 354 15.28 -9.04 -21.62
C LEU A 354 16.27 -9.78 -22.52
N ALA A 355 16.76 -10.96 -22.10
CA ALA A 355 17.80 -11.69 -22.82
C ALA A 355 17.35 -11.96 -24.28
N PRO A 356 18.14 -11.56 -25.28
CA PRO A 356 17.77 -11.75 -26.69
C PRO A 356 17.86 -13.23 -27.09
N SER A 357 17.21 -13.56 -28.21
CA SER A 357 17.37 -14.90 -28.79
C SER A 357 18.80 -15.09 -29.29
N LYS A 358 19.32 -16.32 -29.18
CA LYS A 358 20.63 -16.70 -29.71
C LYS A 358 20.44 -17.64 -30.90
N GLY A 359 21.28 -17.48 -31.93
CA GLY A 359 21.18 -18.25 -33.17
C GLY A 359 20.07 -17.78 -34.12
N HIS A 360 19.87 -18.51 -35.21
CA HIS A 360 18.84 -18.19 -36.21
C HIS A 360 17.59 -19.05 -36.03
N PRO A 361 16.38 -18.50 -36.15
CA PRO A 361 15.15 -19.28 -36.13
C PRO A 361 15.22 -20.46 -37.09
N ASN A 362 14.63 -21.60 -36.71
CA ASN A 362 14.61 -22.86 -37.47
C ASN A 362 15.97 -23.57 -37.63
N ARG A 363 17.00 -23.17 -36.88
CA ARG A 363 18.24 -23.95 -36.72
C ARG A 363 18.25 -24.69 -35.39
N SER A 364 18.94 -25.83 -35.33
CA SER A 364 19.05 -26.67 -34.13
C SER A 364 19.72 -25.98 -32.93
N ASN A 365 20.49 -24.90 -33.17
CA ASN A 365 21.16 -24.12 -32.14
C ASN A 365 20.39 -22.84 -31.73
N PHE A 366 19.13 -22.70 -32.15
CA PHE A 366 18.31 -21.55 -31.77
C PHE A 366 17.86 -21.65 -30.32
N VAL A 367 18.22 -20.67 -29.51
CA VAL A 367 17.71 -20.49 -28.15
C VAL A 367 16.82 -19.25 -28.14
N ARG A 368 15.55 -19.44 -27.81
CA ARG A 368 14.59 -18.33 -27.73
C ARG A 368 14.98 -17.39 -26.60
N GLY A 369 14.91 -16.08 -26.87
CA GLY A 369 15.06 -15.05 -25.84
C GLY A 369 13.96 -15.11 -24.77
N MET A 370 14.11 -14.32 -23.71
CA MET A 370 13.19 -14.32 -22.59
C MET A 370 11.92 -13.53 -22.90
N TYR A 371 11.88 -12.23 -22.57
CA TYR A 371 10.72 -11.36 -22.74
C TYR A 371 11.11 -10.04 -23.40
N ARG A 372 10.11 -9.25 -23.80
CA ARG A 372 10.31 -8.02 -24.57
C ARG A 372 10.25 -6.80 -23.67
N ILE A 373 10.72 -5.66 -24.19
CA ILE A 373 10.60 -4.37 -23.51
C ILE A 373 9.14 -4.03 -23.19
N GLN A 374 8.19 -4.43 -24.04
CA GLN A 374 6.76 -4.19 -23.81
C GLN A 374 6.21 -4.97 -22.59
N ASP A 375 6.92 -5.99 -22.13
CA ASP A 375 6.55 -6.79 -20.96
C ASP A 375 7.06 -6.16 -19.65
N VAL A 376 7.93 -5.15 -19.73
CA VAL A 376 8.43 -4.38 -18.60
C VAL A 376 7.30 -3.50 -18.05
N THR A 377 7.03 -3.62 -16.76
CA THR A 377 5.99 -2.85 -16.08
C THR A 377 6.58 -1.69 -15.28
N PRO A 378 5.76 -0.68 -14.91
CA PRO A 378 6.16 0.36 -13.97
C PRO A 378 6.79 -0.17 -12.67
N TYR A 379 6.30 -1.29 -12.13
CA TYR A 379 6.88 -1.91 -10.95
C TYR A 379 8.27 -2.52 -11.21
N ILE A 380 8.52 -3.07 -12.41
CA ILE A 380 9.87 -3.53 -12.79
C ILE A 380 10.81 -2.34 -12.92
N HIS A 381 10.37 -1.25 -13.55
CA HIS A 381 11.16 -0.02 -13.63
C HIS A 381 11.58 0.48 -12.23
N VAL A 382 10.66 0.45 -11.27
CA VAL A 382 10.89 0.88 -9.89
C VAL A 382 11.82 -0.06 -9.14
N LEU A 383 11.63 -1.37 -9.30
CA LEU A 383 12.52 -2.38 -8.76
C LEU A 383 13.97 -2.12 -9.16
N VAL A 384 14.21 -1.83 -10.44
CA VAL A 384 15.57 -1.74 -10.99
C VAL A 384 16.23 -0.39 -10.74
N ASN A 385 15.47 0.71 -10.75
CA ASN A 385 16.03 2.06 -10.65
C ASN A 385 15.95 2.65 -9.24
N HIS A 386 14.83 2.47 -8.53
CA HIS A 386 14.52 3.27 -7.32
C HIS A 386 14.66 2.50 -6.02
N VAL A 387 14.46 1.17 -6.02
CA VAL A 387 14.54 0.38 -4.77
C VAL A 387 15.93 0.47 -4.11
N ALA A 388 17.00 0.38 -4.90
CA ALA A 388 18.36 0.51 -4.38
C ALA A 388 18.60 1.88 -3.69
N GLU A 389 18.09 2.95 -4.31
CA GLU A 389 18.20 4.31 -3.78
C GLU A 389 17.38 4.46 -2.48
N PHE A 390 16.18 3.87 -2.41
CA PHE A 390 15.41 3.85 -1.15
C PHE A 390 16.06 3.03 -0.04
N ILE A 391 16.73 1.93 -0.37
CA ILE A 391 17.50 1.15 0.60
C ILE A 391 18.65 1.99 1.16
N GLU A 392 19.32 2.78 0.32
CA GLU A 392 20.40 3.68 0.73
C GLU A 392 19.88 4.84 1.60
N ILE A 393 18.84 5.54 1.15
CA ILE A 393 18.28 6.72 1.84
C ILE A 393 17.67 6.32 3.19
N HIS A 394 16.93 5.21 3.24
CA HIS A 394 16.15 4.79 4.41
C HIS A 394 16.74 3.55 5.11
N HIS A 395 18.06 3.37 5.02
CA HIS A 395 18.77 2.21 5.58
C HIS A 395 18.46 1.96 7.07
N GLU A 396 18.28 3.03 7.86
CA GLU A 396 17.99 2.93 9.30
C GLU A 396 16.70 2.15 9.61
N PHE A 397 15.68 2.30 8.75
CA PHE A 397 14.39 1.62 8.90
C PHE A 397 14.36 0.29 8.15
N GLY A 398 14.98 0.28 6.96
CA GLY A 398 14.83 -0.76 5.94
C GLY A 398 13.54 -0.60 5.13
N LEU A 399 13.53 -1.10 3.89
CA LEU A 399 12.42 -0.89 2.95
C LEU A 399 11.08 -1.47 3.45
N THR A 400 11.11 -2.57 4.20
CA THR A 400 9.90 -3.22 4.74
C THR A 400 9.14 -2.36 5.75
N ALA A 401 9.78 -1.34 6.33
CA ALA A 401 9.11 -0.36 7.17
C ALA A 401 8.05 0.45 6.39
N PHE A 402 8.20 0.54 5.07
CA PHE A 402 7.27 1.24 4.17
C PHE A 402 6.25 0.30 3.51
N SER A 403 6.28 -1.00 3.83
CA SER A 403 5.34 -1.98 3.30
C SER A 403 3.89 -1.67 3.68
N CYS A 404 2.97 -1.80 2.73
CA CYS A 404 1.53 -1.54 2.91
C CYS A 404 0.77 -2.76 3.46
N SER A 405 1.48 -3.85 3.75
CA SER A 405 0.92 -5.10 4.29
C SER A 405 0.01 -4.91 5.52
N ALA A 406 0.38 -3.99 6.43
CA ALA A 406 -0.42 -3.72 7.62
C ALA A 406 -1.69 -2.91 7.32
N VAL A 407 -1.63 -2.01 6.33
CA VAL A 407 -2.75 -1.18 5.88
C VAL A 407 -3.79 -2.05 5.18
N GLU A 408 -3.37 -3.01 4.34
CA GLU A 408 -4.24 -4.02 3.72
C GLU A 408 -4.98 -4.87 4.76
N LYS A 409 -4.26 -5.33 5.80
CA LYS A 409 -4.87 -6.06 6.92
C LYS A 409 -5.86 -5.19 7.69
N LYS A 410 -5.53 -3.92 7.91
CA LYS A 410 -6.41 -2.97 8.59
C LYS A 410 -7.68 -2.70 7.80
N ASN A 411 -7.59 -2.53 6.48
CA ASN A 411 -8.75 -2.45 5.60
C ASN A 411 -9.63 -3.70 5.71
N HIS A 412 -9.04 -4.89 5.72
CA HIS A 412 -9.81 -6.12 5.94
C HIS A 412 -10.52 -6.16 7.31
N MET A 413 -9.84 -5.71 8.38
CA MET A 413 -10.44 -5.60 9.71
C MET A 413 -11.59 -4.59 9.74
N GLN A 414 -11.43 -3.44 9.08
CA GLN A 414 -12.48 -2.44 8.95
C GLN A 414 -13.71 -2.98 8.21
N VAL A 415 -13.52 -3.72 7.11
CA VAL A 415 -14.63 -4.40 6.42
C VAL A 415 -15.33 -5.39 7.34
N CYS A 416 -14.57 -6.19 8.11
CA CYS A 416 -15.14 -7.11 9.09
C CYS A 416 -15.97 -6.38 10.16
N LEU A 417 -15.45 -5.27 10.71
CA LEU A 417 -16.14 -4.44 11.70
C LEU A 417 -17.43 -3.87 11.12
N TYR A 418 -17.39 -3.32 9.90
CA TYR A 418 -18.58 -2.83 9.21
C TYR A 418 -19.69 -3.89 9.16
N PHE A 419 -19.36 -5.14 8.82
CA PHE A 419 -20.38 -6.18 8.69
C PHE A 419 -20.89 -6.75 10.02
N ARG A 420 -20.03 -6.84 11.03
CA ARG A 420 -20.31 -7.56 12.29
C ARG A 420 -20.71 -6.67 13.44
N ASN A 421 -20.17 -5.45 13.49
CA ASN A 421 -20.16 -4.60 14.68
C ASN A 421 -20.71 -3.20 14.43
N THR A 422 -21.31 -2.95 13.25
CA THR A 422 -22.02 -1.70 12.97
C THR A 422 -23.46 -1.94 12.58
N LEU A 423 -24.29 -0.93 12.77
CA LEU A 423 -25.68 -0.94 12.30
C LEU A 423 -25.80 -0.63 10.79
N LYS A 424 -24.68 -0.47 10.06
CA LYS A 424 -24.64 -0.20 8.61
C LYS A 424 -25.52 0.99 8.22
N ASP A 425 -25.48 2.04 9.05
CA ASP A 425 -26.30 3.25 8.95
C ASP A 425 -27.82 3.04 9.17
N GLY A 426 -28.24 1.88 9.68
CA GLY A 426 -29.65 1.54 9.95
C GLY A 426 -30.11 1.75 11.40
N GLY A 427 -29.41 2.58 12.18
CA GLY A 427 -29.74 2.85 13.59
C GLY A 427 -31.08 3.58 13.79
N HIS A 428 -31.64 3.49 15.01
CA HIS A 428 -32.90 4.13 15.41
C HIS A 428 -32.94 5.64 15.07
N GLU A 429 -34.14 6.15 14.75
CA GLU A 429 -34.35 7.55 14.31
C GLU A 429 -33.76 8.62 15.24
N ASN A 430 -33.60 8.31 16.54
CA ASN A 430 -33.08 9.22 17.56
C ASN A 430 -31.55 9.13 17.78
N SER A 431 -30.83 8.25 17.08
CA SER A 431 -29.37 8.07 17.21
C SER A 431 -28.70 7.68 15.89
N ARG A 432 -28.99 8.42 14.81
CA ARG A 432 -28.42 8.20 13.46
C ARG A 432 -26.90 8.43 13.43
N LYS A 433 -26.15 7.45 13.93
CA LYS A 433 -24.70 7.39 13.84
C LYS A 433 -24.28 6.63 12.59
N SER A 434 -23.29 7.15 11.86
CA SER A 434 -22.78 6.41 10.70
C SER A 434 -21.93 5.22 11.14
N ALA A 435 -21.95 4.16 10.34
CA ALA A 435 -21.13 2.97 10.56
C ALA A 435 -19.62 3.31 10.64
N ILE A 436 -19.19 4.33 9.91
CA ILE A 436 -17.81 4.82 9.95
C ILE A 436 -17.49 5.45 11.31
N VAL A 437 -18.39 6.26 11.87
CA VAL A 437 -18.18 6.83 13.20
C VAL A 437 -18.15 5.71 14.25
N GLU A 438 -19.04 4.71 14.16
CA GLU A 438 -19.01 3.53 15.04
C GLU A 438 -17.67 2.78 14.97
N MET A 439 -17.09 2.64 13.78
CA MET A 439 -15.78 2.01 13.57
C MET A 439 -14.65 2.85 14.17
N LEU A 440 -14.64 4.16 13.98
CA LEU A 440 -13.62 5.04 14.56
C LEU A 440 -13.70 5.09 16.09
N GLU A 441 -14.91 5.06 16.66
CA GLU A 441 -15.08 4.94 18.11
C GLU A 441 -14.66 3.58 18.66
N HIS A 442 -14.88 2.51 17.90
CA HIS A 442 -14.29 1.22 18.24
C HIS A 442 -12.77 1.35 18.36
N GLU A 443 -12.10 1.95 17.37
CA GLU A 443 -10.64 2.17 17.45
C GLU A 443 -10.25 3.08 18.63
N ASN A 444 -11.01 4.13 18.92
CA ASN A 444 -10.75 5.00 20.09
C ASN A 444 -10.87 4.25 21.42
N ARG A 445 -11.83 3.34 21.56
CA ARG A 445 -11.96 2.47 22.74
C ARG A 445 -10.79 1.49 22.86
N GLN A 446 -10.34 0.93 21.74
CA GLN A 446 -9.18 0.03 21.73
C GLN A 446 -7.91 0.76 22.18
N LEU A 447 -7.72 1.99 21.71
CA LEU A 447 -6.68 2.88 22.24
C LEU A 447 -6.88 3.10 23.74
N TYR A 448 -8.10 3.52 24.17
CA TYR A 448 -8.46 3.73 25.58
C TYR A 448 -7.99 2.59 26.49
N PHE A 449 -8.37 1.36 26.14
CA PHE A 449 -8.03 0.17 26.93
C PHE A 449 -6.54 -0.11 26.96
N ALA A 450 -5.81 0.12 25.87
CA ALA A 450 -4.37 -0.10 25.81
C ALA A 450 -3.56 0.81 26.76
N LEU A 451 -4.04 2.03 27.04
CA LEU A 451 -3.37 2.97 27.97
C LEU A 451 -3.72 2.73 29.43
N ASN A 452 -4.93 2.26 29.71
CA ASN A 452 -5.41 2.07 31.07
C ASN A 452 -5.22 0.62 31.55
N GLU A 453 -4.46 -0.18 30.81
CA GLU A 453 -4.23 -1.61 31.05
C GLU A 453 -5.52 -2.41 31.29
N VAL A 454 -6.64 -1.97 30.71
CA VAL A 454 -7.94 -2.60 30.92
C VAL A 454 -8.00 -3.87 30.06
N PRO A 455 -8.29 -5.05 30.64
CA PRO A 455 -8.46 -6.28 29.87
C PRO A 455 -9.50 -6.06 28.77
N ASN A 456 -9.08 -6.29 27.54
CA ASN A 456 -9.93 -6.09 26.38
C ASN A 456 -10.80 -7.35 26.19
N PHE A 457 -12.05 -7.30 26.68
CA PHE A 457 -13.01 -8.42 26.61
C PHE A 457 -13.58 -8.67 25.20
N PHE A 458 -13.15 -7.91 24.19
CA PHE A 458 -13.62 -8.09 22.82
C PHE A 458 -12.86 -9.24 22.13
N GLU A 459 -13.57 -10.30 21.74
CA GLU A 459 -13.00 -11.39 20.94
C GLU A 459 -12.37 -10.85 19.65
N LYS A 460 -11.08 -11.11 19.42
CA LYS A 460 -10.45 -10.85 18.13
C LYS A 460 -11.22 -11.58 17.03
N PRO A 461 -11.58 -10.94 15.91
CA PRO A 461 -12.35 -11.59 14.86
C PRO A 461 -11.60 -12.81 14.34
N LYS A 462 -12.14 -14.00 14.62
CA LYS A 462 -11.63 -15.27 14.08
C LYS A 462 -11.75 -15.24 12.54
N LYS A 463 -10.66 -15.60 11.86
CA LYS A 463 -10.66 -15.88 10.41
C LYS A 463 -11.56 -17.08 10.18
N TYR A 464 -12.68 -16.90 9.50
CA TYR A 464 -13.48 -18.02 8.99
C TYR A 464 -13.30 -18.07 7.47
N ARG A 465 -12.78 -19.20 6.98
CA ARG A 465 -12.91 -19.58 5.57
C ARG A 465 -14.39 -19.85 5.33
N ILE A 466 -14.99 -19.13 4.39
CA ILE A 466 -16.27 -19.55 3.82
C ILE A 466 -15.93 -20.73 2.92
N ASN A 467 -16.10 -21.94 3.42
CA ASN A 467 -16.19 -23.11 2.54
C ASN A 467 -17.53 -22.96 1.81
N LEU A 468 -17.47 -22.70 0.51
CA LEU A 468 -18.62 -22.88 -0.36
C LEU A 468 -18.88 -24.39 -0.40
N SER A 469 -19.85 -24.87 0.37
CA SER A 469 -20.42 -26.20 0.19
C SER A 469 -21.18 -26.19 -1.14
N ASN A 470 -20.77 -27.07 -2.05
CA ASN A 470 -21.46 -27.35 -3.31
C ASN A 470 -22.92 -27.72 -3.03
N ASN A 471 -23.84 -27.06 -3.74
CA ASN A 471 -25.09 -27.66 -4.18
C ASN A 471 -25.01 -27.83 -5.69
#